data_AF-A0A850M6J8-F1
#
_entry.id   AF-A0A850M6J8-F1
#
_cell.length_a   1.000
_cell.length_b   1.000
_cell.length_c   1.000
_cell.angle_alpha   90.00
_cell.angle_beta   90.00
_cell.angle_gamma   90.00
#
_symmetry.space_group_name_H-M   'P 1'
#
loop_
_entity.id
_entity.type
_entity.pdbx_description
1 polymer ?
#
loop_
_entity_poly.entity_id
_entity_poly.type
_entity_poly.pdbx_seq_one_letter_code
_entity_poly.pdbx_strand_id
1 'polypeptide(L)'
;MGESRGEGGSWLYGIILVLAGGFIVITGILNLAGFNPILDWLPVDLKYLAGVSGYVEMAIGTWGIVGGVGLIKDQEWGWGISLVVLSLVIVKYLSDVIAGIMALDWNNINLWLKLVAVIIAAVGMVYLGLTKYKYA
;
A
#
# COMPACT_ATOMS: atom_id res chain seq x y z
N MET A 1 -19.53 -8.34 32.21
CA MET A 1 -18.20 -8.65 31.67
C MET A 1 -18.40 -9.32 30.32
N GLY A 2 -18.52 -8.50 29.27
CA GLY A 2 -18.66 -9.00 27.90
C GLY A 2 -17.26 -9.08 27.29
N GLU A 3 -16.84 -10.29 26.95
CA GLU A 3 -15.53 -10.57 26.37
C GLU A 3 -15.29 -9.72 25.11
N SER A 4 -14.13 -9.07 25.05
CA SER A 4 -13.58 -8.34 23.91
C SER A 4 -13.37 -9.29 22.71
N ARG A 5 -14.45 -9.60 21.99
CA ARG A 5 -14.40 -10.43 20.78
C ARG A 5 -13.81 -9.61 19.62
N GLY A 6 -12.48 -9.42 19.64
CA GLY A 6 -11.70 -9.12 18.44
C GLY A 6 -10.97 -7.78 18.36
N GLU A 7 -10.77 -7.05 19.45
CA GLU A 7 -10.05 -5.75 19.43
C GLU A 7 -8.58 -5.85 18.98
N GLY A 8 -7.94 -7.02 19.05
CA GLY A 8 -6.48 -7.11 18.81
C GLY A 8 -6.01 -7.07 17.35
N GLY A 9 -6.86 -7.42 16.37
CA GLY A 9 -6.39 -7.64 15.00
C GLY A 9 -6.55 -6.45 14.04
N SER A 10 -7.54 -5.58 14.27
CA SER A 10 -7.77 -4.35 13.49
C SER A 10 -6.67 -3.32 13.72
N TRP A 11 -6.27 -3.17 14.99
CA TRP A 11 -5.13 -2.38 15.44
C TRP A 11 -3.83 -2.72 14.71
N LEU A 12 -3.49 -4.02 14.61
CA LEU A 12 -2.23 -4.45 13.99
C LEU A 12 -2.20 -4.11 12.50
N TYR A 13 -3.31 -4.35 11.81
CA TYR A 13 -3.46 -3.96 10.41
C TYR A 13 -3.42 -2.45 10.22
N GLY A 14 -4.04 -1.70 11.13
CA GLY A 14 -3.97 -0.25 11.12
C GLY A 14 -2.53 0.26 11.26
N ILE A 15 -1.72 -0.32 12.16
CA ILE A 15 -0.29 0.01 12.26
C ILE A 15 0.47 -0.33 10.98
N ILE A 16 0.24 -1.50 10.40
CA ILE A 16 0.88 -1.91 9.15
C ILE A 16 0.53 -0.92 8.03
N LEU A 17 -0.72 -0.49 7.94
CA LEU A 17 -1.19 0.51 6.97
C LEU A 17 -0.57 1.88 7.20
N VAL A 18 -0.42 2.33 8.45
CA VAL A 18 0.26 3.59 8.77
C VAL A 18 1.74 3.54 8.39
N LEU A 19 2.44 2.45 8.72
CA LEU A 19 3.86 2.29 8.39
C LEU A 19 4.07 2.17 6.88
N ALA A 20 3.26 1.35 6.19
CA ALA A 20 3.30 1.21 4.74
C ALA A 20 2.94 2.52 4.04
N GLY A 21 1.91 3.23 4.52
CA GLY A 21 1.51 4.53 4.01
C GLY A 21 2.62 5.57 4.17
N GLY A 22 3.24 5.63 5.35
CA GLY A 22 4.41 6.49 5.60
C GLY A 22 5.58 6.17 4.68
N PHE A 23 5.90 4.89 4.48
CA PHE A 23 6.93 4.48 3.53
C PHE A 23 6.61 4.93 2.09
N ILE A 24 5.37 4.73 1.64
CA ILE A 24 4.94 5.13 0.29
C ILE A 24 4.97 6.67 0.12
N VAL A 25 4.63 7.44 1.16
CA VAL A 25 4.79 8.91 1.12
C VAL A 25 6.26 9.28 0.94
N ILE A 26 7.17 8.63 1.69
CA ILE A 26 8.61 8.87 1.57
C ILE A 26 9.10 8.50 0.16
N THR A 27 8.69 7.36 -0.40
CA THR A 27 9.07 7.00 -1.79
C THR A 27 8.52 7.99 -2.80
N GLY A 28 7.28 8.47 -2.62
CA GLY A 28 6.70 9.50 -3.47
C GLY A 28 7.49 10.81 -3.42
N ILE A 29 7.91 11.25 -2.23
CA ILE A 29 8.77 12.44 -2.05
C ILE A 29 10.12 12.22 -2.73
N LEU A 30 10.75 11.05 -2.56
CA LEU A 30 12.03 10.72 -3.21
C LEU A 30 11.90 10.70 -4.74
N ASN A 31 10.80 10.17 -5.27
CA ASN A 31 10.50 10.19 -6.71
C ASN A 31 10.31 11.62 -7.24
N LEU A 32 9.60 12.49 -6.50
CA LEU A 32 9.45 13.90 -6.86
C LEU A 32 10.76 14.69 -6.76
N ALA A 33 11.59 14.37 -5.77
CA ALA A 33 12.90 14.99 -5.57
C ALA A 33 13.96 14.49 -6.56
N GLY A 34 13.61 13.57 -7.48
CA GLY A 34 14.53 13.03 -8.47
C GLY A 34 15.54 12.03 -7.90
N PHE A 35 15.42 11.61 -6.64
CA PHE A 35 16.24 10.56 -6.02
C PHE A 35 15.82 9.15 -6.45
N ASN A 36 15.45 9.00 -7.72
CA ASN A 36 15.25 7.70 -8.32
C ASN A 36 16.45 7.45 -9.25
N PRO A 37 17.34 6.49 -8.93
CA PRO A 37 18.47 6.18 -9.79
C PRO A 37 18.05 5.73 -11.18
N ILE A 38 16.74 5.50 -11.44
CA ILE A 38 16.13 5.18 -12.75
C ILE A 38 15.80 6.44 -13.58
N LEU A 39 15.63 7.61 -12.95
CA LEU A 39 15.10 8.80 -13.63
C LEU A 39 16.13 9.54 -14.48
N ASP A 40 17.42 9.49 -14.14
CA ASP A 40 18.44 10.31 -14.83
C ASP A 40 18.68 9.93 -16.30
N TRP A 41 18.33 8.70 -16.69
CA TRP A 41 18.53 8.10 -18.01
C TRP A 41 17.23 8.06 -18.84
N LEU A 42 16.11 8.50 -18.27
CA LEU A 42 14.84 8.56 -18.99
C LEU A 42 14.73 9.84 -19.85
N PRO A 43 14.18 9.73 -21.07
CA PRO A 43 13.73 10.87 -21.87
C PRO A 43 12.81 11.80 -21.07
N VAL A 44 12.84 13.10 -21.42
CA VAL A 44 12.12 14.18 -20.71
C VAL A 44 10.62 13.88 -20.55
N ASP A 45 9.98 13.28 -21.56
CA ASP A 45 8.55 12.93 -21.52
C ASP A 45 8.22 11.80 -20.52
N LEU A 46 9.15 10.87 -20.32
CA LEU A 46 9.04 9.79 -19.33
C LEU A 46 9.35 10.28 -17.90
N LYS A 47 10.17 11.34 -17.76
CA LYS A 47 10.38 12.04 -16.49
C LYS A 47 9.12 12.73 -15.98
N TYR A 48 8.32 13.32 -16.88
CA TYR A 48 7.02 13.90 -16.50
C TYR A 48 6.03 12.84 -15.98
N LEU A 49 5.98 11.65 -16.61
CA LEU A 49 5.15 10.55 -16.14
C LEU A 49 5.59 9.99 -14.78
N ALA A 50 6.89 9.97 -14.51
CA ALA A 50 7.41 9.62 -13.19
C ALA A 50 7.14 10.68 -12.11
N GLY A 51 7.11 11.96 -12.47
CA GLY A 51 6.65 13.03 -11.57
C GLY A 51 5.17 12.85 -11.18
N VAL A 52 4.32 12.49 -12.14
CA VAL A 52 2.91 12.14 -11.87
C VAL A 52 2.80 10.89 -10.97
N SER A 53 3.69 9.91 -11.13
CA SER A 53 3.70 8.74 -10.25
C SER A 53 4.04 9.11 -8.79
N GLY A 54 4.94 10.08 -8.56
CA GLY A 54 5.27 10.57 -7.22
C GLY A 54 4.09 11.20 -6.48
N TYR A 55 3.28 12.02 -7.16
CA TYR A 55 2.07 12.60 -6.55
C TYR A 55 1.01 11.54 -6.22
N VAL A 56 0.83 10.55 -7.11
CA VAL A 56 -0.10 9.43 -6.88
C VAL A 56 0.36 8.59 -5.70
N GLU A 57 1.66 8.33 -5.58
CA GLU A 57 2.24 7.64 -4.42
C GLU A 57 2.00 8.38 -3.12
N MET A 58 2.25 9.69 -3.09
CA MET A 58 1.97 10.50 -1.90
C MET A 58 0.50 10.47 -1.51
N ALA A 59 -0.41 10.51 -2.50
CA ALA A 59 -1.85 10.41 -2.23
C ALA A 59 -2.22 9.04 -1.65
N ILE A 60 -1.76 7.95 -2.27
CA ILE A 60 -2.00 6.57 -1.78
C ILE A 60 -1.42 6.41 -0.36
N GLY A 61 -0.21 6.88 -0.12
CA GLY A 61 0.45 6.79 1.18
C GLY A 61 -0.29 7.59 2.26
N THR A 62 -0.73 8.81 1.94
CA THR A 62 -1.51 9.66 2.85
C THR A 62 -2.84 9.02 3.21
N TRP A 63 -3.58 8.51 2.22
CA TRP A 63 -4.83 7.79 2.46
C TRP A 63 -4.61 6.47 3.20
N GLY A 64 -3.46 5.81 3.01
CA GLY A 64 -3.05 4.65 3.80
C GLY A 64 -2.87 4.97 5.28
N ILE A 65 -2.26 6.11 5.60
CA ILE A 65 -2.13 6.59 6.99
C ILE A 65 -3.51 6.90 7.56
N VAL A 66 -4.35 7.65 6.84
CA VAL A 66 -5.71 8.00 7.29
C VAL A 66 -6.55 6.75 7.53
N GLY A 67 -6.55 5.80 6.59
CA GLY A 67 -7.24 4.52 6.71
C GLY A 67 -6.72 3.71 7.90
N GLY A 68 -5.40 3.63 8.08
CA GLY A 68 -4.78 2.92 9.20
C GLY A 68 -5.13 3.54 10.57
N VAL A 69 -5.15 4.87 10.69
CA VAL A 69 -5.61 5.57 11.91
C VAL A 69 -7.09 5.29 12.17
N GLY A 70 -7.92 5.26 11.13
CA GLY A 70 -9.32 4.91 11.24
C GLY A 70 -9.52 3.46 11.72
N LEU A 71 -8.74 2.50 11.22
CA LEU A 71 -8.75 1.11 11.70
C LEU A 71 -8.30 0.97 13.16
N ILE A 72 -7.28 1.72 13.59
CA ILE A 72 -6.81 1.73 14.99
C ILE A 72 -7.91 2.21 15.94
N LYS A 73 -8.78 3.11 15.48
CA LYS A 73 -9.90 3.67 16.24
C LYS A 73 -11.22 2.94 15.98
N ASP A 74 -11.18 1.79 15.31
CA ASP A 74 -12.32 0.99 14.88
C ASP A 74 -13.43 1.81 14.20
N GLN A 75 -13.05 2.74 13.32
CA GLN A 75 -13.98 3.61 12.60
C GLN A 75 -14.38 3.03 11.24
N GLU A 76 -15.67 3.12 10.89
CA GLU A 76 -16.22 2.63 9.61
C GLU A 76 -15.55 3.28 8.39
N TRP A 77 -15.33 4.59 8.44
CA TRP A 77 -14.65 5.31 7.36
C TRP A 77 -13.19 4.83 7.18
N GLY A 78 -12.53 4.42 8.27
CA GLY A 78 -11.18 3.86 8.24
C GLY A 78 -11.14 2.52 7.52
N TRP A 79 -12.14 1.67 7.77
CA TRP A 79 -12.32 0.40 7.09
C TRP A 79 -12.50 0.59 5.58
N GLY A 80 -13.41 1.48 5.17
CA GLY A 80 -13.67 1.76 3.76
C GLY A 80 -12.44 2.29 3.02
N ILE A 81 -11.75 3.28 3.60
CA ILE A 81 -10.52 3.84 3.02
C ILE A 81 -9.43 2.77 2.92
N SER A 82 -9.27 1.93 3.93
CA SER A 82 -8.25 0.88 3.94
C SER A 82 -8.48 -0.14 2.82
N LEU A 83 -9.72 -0.56 2.57
CA LEU A 83 -10.03 -1.43 1.44
C LEU A 83 -9.65 -0.81 0.09
N VAL A 84 -9.94 0.48 -0.09
CA VAL A 84 -9.55 1.21 -1.30
C VAL A 84 -8.03 1.23 -1.45
N VAL A 85 -7.30 1.60 -0.39
CA VAL A 85 -5.83 1.65 -0.42
C VAL A 85 -5.22 0.29 -0.73
N LEU A 86 -5.69 -0.78 -0.07
CA LEU A 86 -5.20 -2.14 -0.32
C LEU A 86 -5.45 -2.57 -1.78
N SER A 87 -6.60 -2.21 -2.36
CA SER A 87 -6.89 -2.49 -3.77
C SER A 87 -5.94 -1.74 -4.73
N LEU A 88 -5.61 -0.48 -4.43
CA LEU A 88 -4.66 0.31 -5.21
C LEU A 88 -3.24 -0.26 -5.11
N VAL A 89 -2.83 -0.73 -3.93
CA VAL A 89 -1.53 -1.38 -3.73
C VAL A 89 -1.42 -2.65 -4.58
N ILE A 90 -2.49 -3.45 -4.65
CA ILE A 90 -2.51 -4.64 -5.51
C ILE A 90 -2.39 -4.23 -6.97
N VAL A 91 -3.24 -3.32 -7.46
CA VAL A 91 -3.20 -2.89 -8.87
C VAL A 91 -1.84 -2.32 -9.25
N LYS A 92 -1.22 -1.55 -8.35
CA LYS A 92 0.09 -0.93 -8.58
C LYS A 92 1.21 -1.96 -8.75
N TYR A 93 1.27 -2.97 -7.90
CA TYR A 93 2.41 -3.90 -7.88
C TYR A 93 2.15 -5.21 -8.64
N LEU A 94 0.90 -5.56 -8.91
CA LEU A 94 0.55 -6.82 -9.57
C LEU A 94 1.11 -6.91 -10.99
N SER A 95 1.07 -5.83 -11.77
CA SER A 95 1.64 -5.78 -13.11
C SER A 95 3.16 -6.04 -13.11
N ASP A 96 3.89 -5.38 -12.22
CA ASP A 96 5.33 -5.56 -12.05
C ASP A 96 5.70 -6.98 -11.60
N VAL A 97 4.91 -7.56 -10.69
CA VAL A 97 5.09 -8.93 -10.21
C VAL A 97 4.88 -9.93 -11.35
N ILE A 98 3.80 -9.78 -12.12
CA ILE A 98 3.53 -10.64 -13.29
C ILE A 98 4.67 -10.54 -14.30
N ALA A 99 5.09 -9.31 -14.63
CA ALA A 99 6.17 -9.08 -15.59
C ALA A 99 7.49 -9.73 -15.14
N GLY A 100 7.86 -9.58 -13.87
CA GLY A 100 9.10 -10.16 -13.35
C GLY A 100 9.06 -11.69 -13.23
N ILE A 101 7.89 -12.30 -12.93
CA ILE A 101 7.70 -13.75 -12.99
C ILE A 101 7.84 -14.26 -14.44
N MET A 102 7.21 -13.58 -15.40
CA MET A 102 7.31 -13.94 -16.82
C MET A 102 8.75 -13.81 -17.36
N ALA A 103 9.52 -12.86 -16.81
CA ALA A 103 10.93 -12.67 -17.14
C ALA A 103 11.88 -13.67 -16.43
N LEU A 104 11.36 -14.52 -15.54
CA LEU A 104 12.15 -15.47 -14.71
C LEU A 104 13.24 -14.78 -13.88
N ASP A 105 13.00 -13.55 -13.44
CA ASP A 105 13.97 -12.72 -12.70
C ASP A 105 13.98 -13.04 -11.20
N TRP A 106 14.30 -14.29 -10.86
CA TRP A 106 14.18 -14.82 -9.49
C TRP A 106 15.19 -14.23 -8.50
N ASN A 107 16.28 -13.61 -8.98
CA ASN A 107 17.32 -13.02 -8.14
C ASN A 107 17.01 -11.56 -7.76
N ASN A 108 15.93 -10.98 -8.31
CA ASN A 108 15.58 -9.60 -8.08
C ASN A 108 14.85 -9.43 -6.74
N ILE A 109 15.54 -8.88 -5.74
CA ILE A 109 14.96 -8.62 -4.42
C ILE A 109 13.72 -7.71 -4.48
N ASN A 110 13.64 -6.81 -5.46
CA ASN A 110 12.51 -5.91 -5.64
C ASN A 110 11.24 -6.66 -6.05
N LEU A 111 11.38 -7.72 -6.88
CA LEU A 111 10.26 -8.61 -7.23
C LEU A 111 9.63 -9.20 -5.97
N TRP A 112 10.45 -9.78 -5.09
CA TRP A 112 9.99 -10.43 -3.88
C TRP A 112 9.33 -9.46 -2.90
N LEU A 113 9.87 -8.26 -2.74
CA LEU A 113 9.27 -7.21 -1.92
C LEU A 113 7.90 -6.79 -2.45
N LYS A 114 7.77 -6.59 -3.77
CA LYS A 114 6.48 -6.27 -4.42
C LYS A 114 5.48 -7.41 -4.28
N LEU A 115 5.92 -8.67 -4.44
CA LEU A 115 5.08 -9.85 -4.27
C LEU A 115 4.55 -9.97 -2.84
N VAL A 116 5.41 -9.79 -1.84
CA VAL A 116 5.01 -9.79 -0.42
C VAL A 116 3.99 -8.68 -0.14
N ALA A 117 4.20 -7.48 -0.69
CA ALA A 117 3.24 -6.38 -0.55
C ALA A 117 1.86 -6.72 -1.14
N VAL A 118 1.82 -7.36 -2.32
CA VAL A 118 0.56 -7.83 -2.94
C VAL A 118 -0.12 -8.90 -2.07
N ILE A 119 0.64 -9.85 -1.52
CA ILE A 119 0.10 -10.90 -0.65
C ILE A 119 -0.49 -10.30 0.63
N ILE A 120 0.25 -9.41 1.32
CA ILE A 120 -0.23 -8.75 2.53
C ILE A 120 -1.49 -7.94 2.23
N ALA A 121 -1.55 -7.25 1.09
CA ALA A 121 -2.73 -6.49 0.71
C ALA A 121 -3.93 -7.40 0.41
N ALA A 122 -3.73 -8.52 -0.29
CA ALA A 122 -4.79 -9.48 -0.57
C ALA A 122 -5.34 -10.13 0.71
N VAL A 123 -4.45 -10.59 1.60
CA VAL A 123 -4.83 -11.16 2.90
C VAL A 123 -5.51 -10.10 3.77
N GLY A 124 -5.02 -8.86 3.75
CA GLY A 124 -5.61 -7.74 4.46
C GLY A 124 -7.02 -7.40 4.01
N MET A 125 -7.29 -7.41 2.69
CA MET A 125 -8.65 -7.20 2.18
C MET A 125 -9.61 -8.30 2.62
N VAL A 126 -9.18 -9.57 2.56
CA VAL A 126 -10.00 -10.70 3.03
C VAL A 126 -10.28 -10.56 4.53
N TYR A 127 -9.25 -10.24 5.31
CA TYR A 127 -9.38 -10.02 6.76
C TYR A 127 -10.34 -8.87 7.09
N LEU A 128 -10.20 -7.73 6.44
CA LEU A 128 -11.09 -6.57 6.62
C LEU A 128 -12.52 -6.89 6.16
N GLY A 129 -12.69 -7.66 5.08
CA GLY A 129 -14.00 -8.13 4.63
C GLY A 129 -14.71 -9.00 5.67
N LEU A 130 -13.98 -9.95 6.28
CA LEU A 130 -14.51 -10.82 7.33
C LEU A 130 -14.77 -10.08 8.65
N THR A 131 -14.07 -8.97 8.90
CA THR A 131 -14.20 -8.17 10.13
C THR A 131 -15.13 -6.96 9.98
N LYS A 132 -15.88 -6.86 8.87
CA LYS A 132 -16.85 -5.76 8.62
C LYS A 132 -17.76 -5.48 9.82
N TYR A 133 -18.24 -6.52 10.52
CA TYR A 133 -19.14 -6.38 11.67
C TYR A 133 -18.56 -5.60 12.85
N LYS A 134 -17.24 -5.40 12.92
CA LYS A 134 -16.61 -4.58 13.96
C LYS A 134 -16.73 -3.08 13.71
N TYR A 135 -17.05 -2.69 12.48
CA TYR A 135 -17.04 -1.31 12.03
C TYR A 135 -18.43 -0.82 11.59
N ALA A 136 -19.49 -1.62 11.80
CA ALA A 136 -20.87 -1.34 11.38
C ALA A 136 -21.78 -1.04 12.58
#